data_AF-A0A7X5VLI4-F1
#
_entry.id   AF-A0A7X5VLI4-F1
#
_cell.length_a   1.000
_cell.length_b   1.000
_cell.length_c   1.000
_cell.angle_alpha   90.00
_cell.angle_beta   90.00
_cell.angle_gamma   90.00
#
_symmetry.space_group_name_H-M   'P 1'
#
loop_
_entity.id
_entity.type
_entity.pdbx_description
1 polymer ?
#
loop_
_entity_poly.entity_id
_entity_poly.type
_entity_poly.pdbx_seq_one_letter_code
_entity_poly.pdbx_strand_id
1 'polypeptide(L)'
;MSERLTQAELAALVRRVFAPGPDDARLAILIDQPDLQVKDRPEWRDRRSLALDWRDGLRESAIFDAVRLYVYPNVHANNADLPPAAFPWDGAEPPRELSGLYGDAVSFEEIFSTCRIVIALTELSASAPLKIAAPRFDFRAASMPGFTRAMLPALRLDFDEVQRRCESIKQRLDVSERAVVAWSAAGRRGTLQIDLRGRIAVASGGVIRTPGMAGNLPSGETFIVPYEGEQPEMSSRTDGVLPLQLNGELFFLNIAGNRVTSVDGEGPVAAEQRAAFEAEPAYANVAELGLGILADYGVAAVGETLLDEKLGLHVAFGRSNHFPGGTVGPDDFSRPDRVVHIDYIYLPQTQPDVRIDELALEAPGGVRETLMRDGAWVV
;
A
#
# COMPACT_ATOMS: atom_id res chain seq x y z
N MET A 1 -17.30 13.88 11.18
CA MET A 1 -16.08 13.50 11.94
C MET A 1 -15.09 14.67 11.86
N SER A 2 -14.23 14.88 12.87
CA SER A 2 -13.27 15.99 12.84
C SER A 2 -12.32 15.85 11.63
N GLU A 3 -12.17 16.95 10.88
CA GLU A 3 -11.28 17.08 9.71
C GLU A 3 -9.78 17.16 10.09
N ARG A 4 -9.47 17.13 11.39
CA ARG A 4 -8.10 17.19 11.93
C ARG A 4 -7.94 16.18 13.07
N LEU A 5 -6.70 15.75 13.28
CA LEU A 5 -6.29 15.10 14.52
C LEU A 5 -5.98 16.18 15.55
N THR A 6 -6.49 16.02 16.76
CA THR A 6 -6.07 16.83 17.90
C THR A 6 -4.60 16.55 18.23
N GLN A 7 -3.96 17.46 18.97
CA GLN A 7 -2.61 17.26 19.51
C GLN A 7 -2.48 15.92 20.25
N ALA A 8 -3.47 15.56 21.08
CA ALA A 8 -3.49 14.29 21.81
C ALA A 8 -3.61 13.08 20.87
N GLU A 9 -4.40 13.18 19.80
CA GLU A 9 -4.52 12.12 18.80
C GLU A 9 -3.23 11.95 17.97
N LEU A 10 -2.56 13.04 17.59
CA LEU A 10 -1.25 12.98 16.92
C LEU A 10 -0.19 12.34 17.81
N ALA A 11 -0.14 12.75 19.08
CA ALA A 11 0.74 12.17 20.08
C ALA A 11 0.48 10.66 20.27
N ALA A 12 -0.79 10.26 20.31
CA ALA A 12 -1.18 8.85 20.42
C ALA A 12 -0.86 8.06 19.13
N LEU A 13 -1.05 8.64 17.95
CA LEU A 13 -0.67 8.04 16.67
C LEU A 13 0.83 7.72 16.66
N VAL A 14 1.68 8.72 16.94
CA VAL A 14 3.14 8.53 16.95
C VAL A 14 3.56 7.46 17.96
N ARG A 15 3.00 7.48 19.18
CA ARG A 15 3.33 6.47 20.20
C ARG A 15 2.94 5.06 19.77
N ARG A 16 1.77 4.88 19.18
CA ARG A 16 1.29 3.57 18.72
C ARG A 16 2.12 3.04 17.55
N VAL A 17 2.38 3.88 16.55
CA VAL A 17 3.10 3.49 15.34
C VAL A 17 4.59 3.24 15.63
N PHE A 18 5.27 4.19 16.28
CA PHE A 18 6.72 4.19 16.35
C PHE A 18 7.31 3.80 17.71
N ALA A 19 6.51 3.87 18.79
CA ALA A 19 6.96 3.67 20.17
C ALA A 19 8.28 4.42 20.48
N PRO A 20 8.30 5.76 20.37
CA PRO A 20 9.52 6.55 20.51
C PRO A 20 10.17 6.32 21.88
N GLY A 21 11.47 6.02 21.88
CA GLY A 21 12.30 5.85 23.06
C GLY A 21 13.11 7.10 23.41
N PRO A 22 13.94 7.05 24.46
CA PRO A 22 14.77 8.19 24.88
C PRO A 22 15.75 8.71 23.82
N ASP A 23 16.19 7.84 22.90
CA ASP A 23 17.11 8.19 21.81
C ASP A 23 16.39 8.83 20.60
N ASP A 24 15.06 8.84 20.61
CA ASP A 24 14.22 9.40 19.54
C ASP A 24 13.95 10.89 19.78
N ALA A 25 15.01 11.69 19.82
CA ALA A 25 14.91 13.12 20.12
C ALA A 25 14.31 13.96 18.97
N ARG A 26 14.35 13.46 17.73
CA ARG A 26 14.01 14.26 16.54
C ARG A 26 13.12 13.51 15.55
N LEU A 27 12.08 14.21 15.09
CA LEU A 27 11.16 13.75 14.05
C LEU A 27 11.22 14.68 12.82
N ALA A 28 11.29 14.07 11.63
CA ALA A 28 11.16 14.77 10.35
C ALA A 28 9.79 14.53 9.73
N ILE A 29 9.16 15.59 9.24
CA ILE A 29 8.00 15.52 8.33
C ILE A 29 8.49 15.90 6.93
N LEU A 30 8.24 15.07 5.94
CA LEU A 30 8.61 15.32 4.54
C LEU A 30 7.36 15.65 3.73
N ILE A 31 7.45 16.69 2.90
CA ILE A 31 6.46 17.00 1.87
C ILE A 31 7.15 17.30 0.54
N ASP A 32 6.50 16.97 -0.56
CA ASP A 32 6.93 17.31 -1.91
C ASP A 32 6.17 18.54 -2.44
N GLN A 33 6.83 19.29 -3.33
CA GLN A 33 6.29 20.51 -3.91
C GLN A 33 5.93 20.33 -5.38
N PRO A 34 4.75 20.83 -5.83
CA PRO A 34 4.39 20.89 -7.24
C PRO A 34 5.36 21.71 -8.06
N ASP A 35 5.38 21.44 -9.36
CA ASP A 35 6.14 22.22 -10.33
C ASP A 35 5.35 22.44 -11.64
N LEU A 36 6.04 22.85 -12.71
CA LEU A 36 5.40 23.11 -13.99
C LEU A 36 4.93 21.83 -14.70
N GLN A 37 5.53 20.67 -14.40
CA GLN A 37 5.21 19.39 -15.02
C GLN A 37 4.09 18.69 -14.24
N VAL A 38 4.21 18.65 -12.92
CA VAL A 38 3.22 18.07 -12.01
C VAL A 38 2.53 19.22 -11.27
N LYS A 39 1.43 19.68 -11.88
CA LYS A 39 0.66 20.83 -11.39
C LYS A 39 0.02 20.53 -10.04
N ASP A 40 -0.05 21.57 -9.21
CA ASP A 40 -0.73 21.50 -7.93
C ASP A 40 -2.23 21.21 -8.09
N ARG A 41 -2.80 20.52 -7.10
CA ARG A 41 -4.24 20.27 -7.00
C ARG A 41 -4.76 20.55 -5.59
N PRO A 42 -6.08 20.78 -5.40
CA PRO A 42 -6.64 21.13 -4.09
C PRO A 42 -6.24 20.16 -2.98
N GLU A 43 -6.25 18.84 -3.26
CA GLU A 43 -5.95 17.78 -2.31
C GLU A 43 -4.46 17.80 -1.90
N TRP A 44 -3.55 18.05 -2.85
CA TRP A 44 -2.12 18.15 -2.54
C TRP A 44 -1.81 19.40 -1.71
N ARG A 45 -2.47 20.53 -1.99
CA ARG A 45 -2.36 21.74 -1.17
C ARG A 45 -2.89 21.53 0.24
N ASP A 46 -4.03 20.84 0.38
CA ASP A 46 -4.58 20.49 1.68
C ASP A 46 -3.64 19.55 2.44
N ARG A 47 -3.04 18.56 1.78
CA ARG A 47 -2.04 17.66 2.38
C ARG A 47 -0.81 18.40 2.90
N ARG A 48 -0.28 19.36 2.13
CA ARG A 48 0.82 20.21 2.62
C ARG A 48 0.39 21.02 3.84
N SER A 49 -0.84 21.57 3.84
CA SER A 49 -1.40 22.28 5.00
C SER A 49 -1.56 21.36 6.23
N LEU A 50 -2.01 20.11 6.02
CA LEU A 50 -2.10 19.08 7.04
C LEU A 50 -0.73 18.74 7.64
N ALA A 51 0.33 18.70 6.82
CA ALA A 51 1.68 18.46 7.31
C ALA A 51 2.18 19.59 8.24
N LEU A 52 1.79 20.85 7.99
CA LEU A 52 2.05 21.95 8.92
C LEU A 52 1.25 21.79 10.23
N ASP A 53 -0.05 21.45 10.14
CA ASP A 53 -0.87 21.15 11.33
C ASP A 53 -0.22 20.05 12.19
N TRP A 54 0.34 19.01 11.56
CA TRP A 54 1.01 17.90 12.25
C TRP A 54 2.34 18.31 12.84
N ARG A 55 3.15 19.11 12.13
CA ARG A 55 4.40 19.67 12.66
C ARG A 55 4.13 20.42 13.96
N ASP A 56 3.17 21.34 13.93
CA ASP A 56 2.89 22.23 15.06
C ASP A 56 2.28 21.45 16.23
N GLY A 57 1.30 20.58 15.97
CA GLY A 57 0.74 19.71 17.01
C GLY A 57 1.77 18.78 17.65
N LEU A 58 2.72 18.23 16.88
CA LEU A 58 3.76 17.38 17.43
C LEU A 58 4.83 18.18 18.21
N ARG A 59 5.15 19.42 17.81
CA ARG A 59 6.00 20.32 18.62
C ARG A 59 5.38 20.58 19.99
N GLU A 60 4.08 20.90 20.00
CA GLU A 60 3.35 21.17 21.23
C GLU A 60 3.22 19.93 22.13
N SER A 61 3.19 18.72 21.54
CA SER A 61 3.08 17.46 22.30
C SER A 61 4.28 17.16 23.19
N ALA A 62 5.42 17.81 22.96
CA ALA A 62 6.69 17.61 23.68
C ALA A 62 7.17 16.13 23.74
N ILE A 63 6.78 15.30 22.76
CA ILE A 63 7.32 13.93 22.59
C ILE A 63 8.77 13.98 22.09
N PHE A 64 9.09 15.00 21.29
CA PHE A 64 10.39 15.16 20.64
C PHE A 64 11.01 16.49 21.07
N ASP A 65 12.34 16.51 21.20
CA ASP A 65 13.10 17.75 21.40
C ASP A 65 13.00 18.66 20.17
N ALA A 66 12.90 18.07 18.97
CA ALA A 66 12.68 18.81 17.74
C ALA A 66 11.80 18.05 16.75
N VAL A 67 10.80 18.76 16.21
CA VAL A 67 10.04 18.34 15.03
C VAL A 67 10.33 19.32 13.92
N ARG A 68 10.80 18.82 12.76
CA ARG A 68 11.16 19.64 11.61
C ARG A 68 10.37 19.21 10.38
N LEU A 69 9.89 20.18 9.62
CA LEU A 69 9.29 19.93 8.31
C LEU A 69 10.32 20.25 7.24
N TYR A 70 10.49 19.34 6.28
CA TYR A 70 11.37 19.48 5.14
C TYR A 70 10.57 19.39 3.85
N VAL A 71 10.88 20.26 2.91
CA VAL A 71 10.21 20.36 1.61
C VAL A 71 11.22 20.06 0.51
N TYR A 72 10.83 19.28 -0.49
CA TYR A 72 11.68 18.97 -1.63
C TYR A 72 10.90 19.06 -2.95
N PRO A 73 11.56 19.30 -4.10
CA PRO A 73 10.86 19.27 -5.38
C PRO A 73 10.34 17.86 -5.66
N ASN A 74 9.10 17.74 -6.16
CA ASN A 74 8.57 16.43 -6.54
C ASN A 74 9.48 15.74 -7.58
N VAL A 75 9.49 14.41 -7.55
CA VAL A 75 10.42 13.56 -8.32
C VAL A 75 9.78 12.97 -9.59
N HIS A 76 8.65 13.57 -10.02
CA HIS A 76 7.88 13.25 -11.24
C HIS A 76 7.32 11.83 -11.39
N ALA A 77 7.72 10.87 -10.55
CA ALA A 77 7.17 9.53 -10.52
C ALA A 77 7.06 8.98 -9.09
N ASN A 78 6.05 8.14 -8.86
CA ASN A 78 5.94 7.36 -7.63
C ASN A 78 7.17 6.46 -7.46
N ASN A 79 7.73 6.43 -6.26
CA ASN A 79 8.86 5.59 -5.86
C ASN A 79 10.18 5.88 -6.59
N ALA A 80 10.31 7.03 -7.26
CA ALA A 80 11.59 7.51 -7.76
C ALA A 80 12.54 7.92 -6.62
N ASP A 81 13.83 8.02 -6.93
CA ASP A 81 14.86 8.42 -5.97
C ASP A 81 14.58 9.83 -5.42
N LEU A 82 14.79 10.00 -4.11
CA LEU A 82 14.73 11.32 -3.48
C LEU A 82 15.80 12.24 -4.07
N PRO A 83 15.54 13.56 -4.22
CA PRO A 83 16.54 14.49 -4.70
C PRO A 83 17.72 14.58 -3.72
N PRO A 84 18.88 15.17 -4.09
CA PRO A 84 20.06 15.21 -3.22
C PRO A 84 19.83 15.89 -1.86
N ALA A 85 18.88 16.81 -1.78
CA ALA A 85 18.60 17.61 -0.59
C ALA A 85 17.12 18.01 -0.49
N ALA A 86 16.73 18.40 0.72
CA ALA A 86 15.46 19.05 1.03
C ALA A 86 15.72 20.35 1.79
N PHE A 87 14.70 21.18 1.91
CA PHE A 87 14.79 22.50 2.52
C PHE A 87 13.98 22.52 3.83
N PRO A 88 14.56 22.93 4.97
CA PRO A 88 13.82 23.10 6.20
C PRO A 88 12.77 24.20 6.04
N TRP A 89 11.60 24.02 6.65
CA TRP A 89 10.50 24.97 6.56
C TRP A 89 9.79 25.21 7.89
N ASP A 90 9.90 26.45 8.38
CA ASP A 90 9.27 26.95 9.60
C ASP A 90 8.13 27.96 9.34
N GLY A 91 7.74 28.17 8.08
CA GLY A 91 6.62 29.03 7.73
C GLY A 91 5.27 28.52 8.25
N ALA A 92 4.33 29.44 8.44
CA ALA A 92 2.95 29.14 8.86
C ALA A 92 2.05 28.61 7.73
N GLU A 93 2.45 28.82 6.48
CA GLU A 93 1.78 28.34 5.28
C GLU A 93 2.72 27.42 4.49
N PRO A 94 2.23 26.48 3.66
CA PRO A 94 3.10 25.73 2.74
C PRO A 94 3.91 26.68 1.85
N PRO A 95 5.19 26.36 1.53
CA PRO A 95 5.95 27.18 0.59
C PRO A 95 5.26 27.19 -0.77
N ARG A 96 5.29 28.34 -1.46
CA ARG A 96 4.75 28.47 -2.82
C ARG A 96 5.80 28.14 -3.89
N GLU A 97 7.06 28.47 -3.60
CA GLU A 97 8.22 28.22 -4.44
C GLU A 97 9.41 27.81 -3.57
N LEU A 98 10.33 27.03 -4.13
CA LEU A 98 11.55 26.58 -3.44
C LEU A 98 12.77 27.46 -3.74
N SER A 99 12.65 28.37 -4.73
CA SER A 99 13.75 29.20 -5.23
C SER A 99 14.44 30.04 -4.15
N GLY A 100 13.68 30.48 -3.15
CA GLY A 100 14.20 31.26 -2.01
C GLY A 100 14.89 30.43 -0.92
N LEU A 101 14.85 29.09 -0.99
CA LEU A 101 15.31 28.20 0.07
C LEU A 101 16.67 27.54 -0.20
N TYR A 102 17.27 27.76 -1.37
CA TYR A 102 18.49 27.07 -1.78
C TYR A 102 19.68 27.22 -0.82
N GLY A 103 19.76 28.34 -0.07
CA GLY A 103 20.81 28.58 0.92
C GLY A 103 20.74 27.68 2.15
N ASP A 104 19.58 27.09 2.43
CA ASP A 104 19.30 26.27 3.62
C ASP A 104 19.18 24.78 3.30
N ALA A 105 19.63 24.34 2.12
CA ALA A 105 19.53 22.95 1.69
C ALA A 105 20.24 21.99 2.67
N VAL A 106 19.53 20.93 3.07
CA VAL A 106 20.04 19.84 3.92
C VAL A 106 19.96 18.53 3.16
N SER A 107 21.04 17.75 3.14
CA SER A 107 21.04 16.46 2.44
C SER A 107 20.10 15.47 3.13
N PHE A 108 19.50 14.55 2.37
CA PHE A 108 18.70 13.49 3.00
C PHE A 108 19.53 12.59 3.91
N GLU A 109 20.82 12.40 3.63
CA GLU A 109 21.71 11.65 4.52
C GLU A 109 21.85 12.34 5.90
N GLU A 110 21.93 13.67 5.93
CA GLU A 110 21.93 14.44 7.18
C GLU A 110 20.57 14.37 7.89
N ILE A 111 19.45 14.47 7.16
CA ILE A 111 18.11 14.34 7.73
C ILE A 111 17.93 12.95 8.38
N PHE A 112 18.26 11.89 7.64
CA PHE A 112 18.08 10.50 8.08
C PHE A 112 19.06 10.07 9.17
N SER A 113 20.26 10.66 9.24
CA SER A 113 21.21 10.40 10.33
C SER A 113 20.86 11.15 11.62
N THR A 114 20.08 12.23 11.54
CA THR A 114 19.71 13.06 12.71
C THR A 114 18.29 12.83 13.21
N CYS A 115 17.38 12.32 12.37
CA CYS A 115 15.98 12.07 12.70
C CYS A 115 15.68 10.56 12.72
N ARG A 116 15.29 10.03 13.88
CA ARG A 116 15.01 8.59 14.05
C ARG A 116 13.60 8.18 13.63
N ILE A 117 12.73 9.16 13.42
CA ILE A 117 11.37 8.98 12.91
C ILE A 117 11.15 9.95 11.75
N VAL A 118 10.62 9.44 10.65
CA VAL A 118 10.29 10.18 9.43
C VAL A 118 8.83 9.92 9.07
N ILE A 119 8.06 10.97 8.82
CA ILE A 119 6.69 10.88 8.29
C ILE A 119 6.67 11.62 6.95
N ALA A 120 6.41 10.91 5.85
CA ALA A 120 6.30 11.50 4.52
C ALA A 120 4.83 11.65 4.12
N LEU A 121 4.34 12.89 4.10
CA LEU A 121 3.00 13.28 3.64
C LEU A 121 3.10 13.84 2.22
N THR A 122 3.37 12.96 1.26
CA THR A 122 3.73 13.34 -0.11
C THR A 122 2.59 13.13 -1.10
N GLU A 123 2.68 13.75 -2.26
CA GLU A 123 1.85 13.44 -3.42
C GLU A 123 2.37 12.19 -4.12
N LEU A 124 3.65 12.19 -4.48
CA LEU A 124 4.30 11.05 -5.09
C LEU A 124 4.88 10.14 -4.01
N SER A 125 4.69 8.83 -4.16
CA SER A 125 5.16 7.83 -3.18
C SER A 125 6.66 7.90 -2.94
N ALA A 126 7.03 8.13 -1.67
CA ALA A 126 8.40 8.00 -1.19
C ALA A 126 8.66 6.63 -0.55
N SER A 127 7.73 5.67 -0.67
CA SER A 127 7.82 4.40 0.07
C SER A 127 9.04 3.57 -0.30
N ALA A 128 9.37 3.43 -1.59
CA ALA A 128 10.56 2.69 -2.01
C ALA A 128 11.89 3.32 -1.55
N PRO A 129 12.17 4.62 -1.80
CA PRO A 129 13.43 5.22 -1.34
C PRO A 129 13.53 5.22 0.20
N LEU A 130 12.43 5.38 0.93
CA LEU A 130 12.44 5.27 2.40
C LEU A 130 12.70 3.84 2.89
N LYS A 131 12.15 2.81 2.23
CA LYS A 131 12.46 1.39 2.53
C LYS A 131 13.92 1.04 2.28
N ILE A 132 14.56 1.67 1.29
CA ILE A 132 16.01 1.50 1.02
C ILE A 132 16.85 2.25 2.05
N ALA A 133 16.47 3.48 2.40
CA ALA A 133 17.25 4.33 3.28
C ALA A 133 17.12 3.94 4.77
N ALA A 134 15.93 3.52 5.22
CA ALA A 134 15.66 3.25 6.63
C ALA A 134 16.66 2.26 7.25
N PRO A 135 16.92 1.06 6.69
CA PRO A 135 17.90 0.14 7.25
C PRO A 135 19.34 0.68 7.26
N ARG A 136 19.66 1.59 6.31
CA ARG A 136 21.01 2.13 6.13
C ARG A 136 21.35 3.20 7.16
N PHE A 137 20.35 3.96 7.60
CA PHE A 137 20.49 5.07 8.55
C PHE A 137 19.84 4.80 9.91
N ASP A 138 19.18 3.65 10.05
CA ASP A 138 18.59 3.17 11.29
C ASP A 138 17.49 4.12 11.84
N PHE A 139 16.62 4.60 10.94
CA PHE A 139 15.40 5.35 11.27
C PHE A 139 14.14 4.53 10.97
N ARG A 140 13.00 4.99 11.47
CA ARG A 140 11.67 4.44 11.12
C ARG A 140 10.88 5.41 10.27
N ALA A 141 10.19 4.92 9.25
CA ALA A 141 9.42 5.77 8.35
C ALA A 141 7.98 5.32 8.14
N ALA A 142 7.06 6.29 8.16
CA ALA A 142 5.74 6.15 7.56
C ALA A 142 5.67 6.97 6.27
N SER A 143 5.28 6.33 5.17
CA SER A 143 5.00 6.97 3.89
C SER A 143 3.49 7.01 3.66
N MET A 144 2.97 8.16 3.22
CA MET A 144 1.54 8.40 3.11
C MET A 144 1.20 9.12 1.78
N PRO A 145 1.55 8.50 0.62
CA PRO A 145 1.30 9.11 -0.69
C PRO A 145 -0.18 9.35 -0.93
N GLY A 146 -0.51 10.51 -1.49
CA GLY A 146 -1.91 10.78 -1.83
C GLY A 146 -2.81 11.04 -0.62
N PHE A 147 -2.30 10.94 0.63
CA PHE A 147 -3.12 10.99 1.85
C PHE A 147 -4.07 12.19 1.89
N THR A 148 -5.34 11.94 2.20
CA THR A 148 -6.38 12.96 2.32
C THR A 148 -7.02 12.93 3.72
N ARG A 149 -7.71 14.00 4.09
CA ARG A 149 -8.44 14.06 5.39
C ARG A 149 -9.49 12.96 5.53
N ALA A 150 -10.02 12.44 4.44
CA ALA A 150 -10.98 11.33 4.44
C ALA A 150 -10.38 10.05 5.05
N MET A 151 -9.05 9.90 5.02
CA MET A 151 -8.34 8.74 5.58
C MET A 151 -8.03 8.88 7.09
N LEU A 152 -8.26 10.04 7.71
CA LEU A 152 -8.00 10.26 9.14
C LEU A 152 -8.65 9.24 10.09
N PRO A 153 -9.88 8.72 9.83
CA PRO A 153 -10.46 7.69 10.69
C PRO A 153 -9.58 6.44 10.82
N ALA A 154 -8.87 6.04 9.76
CA ALA A 154 -7.98 4.89 9.79
C ALA A 154 -6.78 5.10 10.74
N LEU A 155 -6.32 6.34 10.92
CA LEU A 155 -5.24 6.68 11.86
C LEU A 155 -5.68 6.72 13.33
N ARG A 156 -6.99 6.68 13.59
CA ARG A 156 -7.53 6.62 14.96
C ARG A 156 -7.59 5.20 15.51
N LEU A 157 -7.51 4.19 14.64
CA LEU A 157 -7.58 2.78 15.02
C LEU A 157 -6.46 2.36 15.98
N ASP A 158 -6.71 1.29 16.73
CA ASP A 158 -5.71 0.66 17.57
C ASP A 158 -4.77 -0.19 16.71
N PHE A 159 -3.58 0.34 16.45
CA PHE A 159 -2.57 -0.31 15.60
C PHE A 159 -2.03 -1.62 16.21
N ASP A 160 -2.06 -1.78 17.53
CA ASP A 160 -1.65 -3.06 18.14
C ASP A 160 -2.69 -4.15 17.86
N GLU A 161 -3.99 -3.81 17.91
CA GLU A 161 -5.07 -4.73 17.55
C GLU A 161 -5.10 -5.03 16.04
N VAL A 162 -4.90 -4.01 15.20
CA VAL A 162 -4.76 -4.17 13.74
C VAL A 162 -3.58 -5.11 13.44
N GLN A 163 -2.41 -4.87 14.04
CA GLN A 163 -1.23 -5.73 13.88
C GLN A 163 -1.49 -7.16 14.35
N ARG A 164 -2.10 -7.35 15.52
CA ARG A 164 -2.46 -8.68 16.04
C ARG A 164 -3.35 -9.44 15.06
N ARG A 165 -4.33 -8.76 14.46
CA ARG A 165 -5.22 -9.37 13.46
C ARG A 165 -4.50 -9.70 12.16
N CYS A 166 -3.65 -8.81 11.66
CA CYS A 166 -2.79 -9.09 10.50
C CYS A 166 -1.89 -10.31 10.75
N GLU A 167 -1.25 -10.40 11.92
CA GLU A 167 -0.42 -11.55 12.31
C GLU A 167 -1.21 -12.86 12.38
N SER A 168 -2.43 -12.81 12.91
CA SER A 168 -3.36 -13.96 12.95
C SER A 168 -3.68 -14.48 11.54
N ILE A 169 -3.91 -13.58 10.57
CA ILE A 169 -4.13 -13.94 9.17
C ILE A 169 -2.83 -14.49 8.55
N LYS A 170 -1.69 -13.86 8.83
CA LYS A 170 -0.37 -14.31 8.36
C LYS A 170 -0.08 -15.75 8.79
N GLN A 171 -0.33 -16.09 10.06
CA GLN A 171 -0.11 -17.44 10.57
C GLN A 171 -0.92 -18.50 9.82
N ARG A 172 -2.14 -18.16 9.37
CA ARG A 172 -2.97 -19.06 8.56
C ARG A 172 -2.46 -19.18 7.13
N LEU A 173 -2.06 -18.06 6.51
CA LEU A 173 -1.48 -18.05 5.18
C LEU A 173 -0.17 -18.85 5.11
N ASP A 174 0.73 -18.66 6.08
CA ASP A 174 2.06 -19.27 6.12
C ASP A 174 2.03 -20.82 6.14
N VAL A 175 0.94 -21.41 6.65
CA VAL A 175 0.78 -22.88 6.73
C VAL A 175 -0.10 -23.46 5.62
N SER A 176 -0.62 -22.61 4.73
CA SER A 176 -1.55 -23.01 3.67
C SER A 176 -0.83 -23.30 2.35
N GLU A 177 -1.32 -24.26 1.58
CA GLU A 177 -0.82 -24.54 0.23
C GLU A 177 -1.61 -23.79 -0.84
N ARG A 178 -2.84 -23.37 -0.52
CA ARG A 178 -3.74 -22.72 -1.48
C ARG A 178 -4.72 -21.77 -0.80
N ALA A 179 -5.02 -20.66 -1.46
CA ALA A 179 -6.23 -19.88 -1.23
C ALA A 179 -7.25 -20.14 -2.35
N VAL A 180 -8.54 -20.22 -1.99
CA VAL A 180 -9.65 -20.42 -2.93
C VAL A 180 -10.60 -19.24 -2.78
N VAL A 181 -10.73 -18.45 -3.84
CA VAL A 181 -11.67 -17.33 -3.95
C VAL A 181 -12.86 -17.78 -4.78
N ALA A 182 -13.98 -18.07 -4.13
CA ALA A 182 -15.25 -18.37 -4.78
C ALA A 182 -16.07 -17.09 -4.97
N TRP A 183 -16.66 -16.92 -6.14
CA TRP A 183 -17.38 -15.71 -6.50
C TRP A 183 -18.66 -15.97 -7.27
N SER A 184 -19.56 -14.99 -7.20
CA SER A 184 -20.76 -14.88 -8.03
C SER A 184 -20.76 -13.52 -8.72
N ALA A 185 -21.01 -13.48 -10.03
CA ALA A 185 -21.10 -12.25 -10.82
C ALA A 185 -21.97 -12.47 -12.06
N ALA A 186 -22.89 -11.55 -12.35
CA ALA A 186 -23.82 -11.65 -13.49
C ALA A 186 -24.52 -13.03 -13.64
N GLY A 187 -24.94 -13.63 -12.51
CA GLY A 187 -25.58 -14.96 -12.50
C GLY A 187 -24.64 -16.15 -12.76
N ARG A 188 -23.34 -15.90 -12.99
CA ARG A 188 -22.28 -16.91 -13.08
C ARG A 188 -21.67 -17.14 -11.71
N ARG A 189 -21.10 -18.34 -11.53
CA ARG A 189 -20.27 -18.70 -10.39
C ARG A 189 -18.94 -19.24 -10.89
N GLY A 190 -17.89 -19.03 -10.12
CA GLY A 190 -16.58 -19.58 -10.42
C GLY A 190 -15.65 -19.48 -9.23
N THR A 191 -14.41 -19.90 -9.48
CA THR A 191 -13.35 -19.88 -8.48
C THR A 191 -12.04 -19.45 -9.11
N LEU A 192 -11.23 -18.72 -8.34
CA LEU A 192 -9.80 -18.61 -8.54
C LEU A 192 -9.10 -19.40 -7.43
N GLN A 193 -8.21 -20.32 -7.80
CA GLN A 193 -7.28 -20.96 -6.87
C GLN A 193 -5.95 -20.23 -6.98
N ILE A 194 -5.33 -19.94 -5.83
CA ILE A 194 -4.06 -19.24 -5.73
C ILE A 194 -3.09 -20.16 -4.99
N ASP A 195 -1.96 -20.46 -5.62
CA ASP A 195 -0.93 -21.34 -5.06
C ASP A 195 -0.08 -20.59 -4.03
N LEU A 196 -0.02 -21.09 -2.80
CA LEU A 196 0.71 -20.46 -1.69
C LEU A 196 1.95 -21.27 -1.28
N ARG A 197 2.26 -22.37 -1.99
CA ARG A 197 3.34 -23.29 -1.59
C ARG A 197 4.70 -22.58 -1.61
N GLY A 198 5.45 -22.75 -0.52
CA GLY A 198 6.80 -22.18 -0.40
C GLY A 198 6.83 -20.65 -0.28
N ARG A 199 5.70 -20.03 0.05
CA ARG A 199 5.56 -18.58 0.24
C ARG A 199 5.36 -18.23 1.71
N ILE A 200 5.69 -17.00 2.05
CA ILE A 200 5.54 -16.45 3.40
C ILE A 200 4.76 -15.14 3.25
N ALA A 201 3.69 -15.00 4.02
CA ALA A 201 2.89 -13.78 4.02
C ALA A 201 3.60 -12.65 4.77
N VAL A 202 3.18 -11.42 4.55
CA VAL A 202 3.66 -10.22 5.26
C VAL A 202 2.47 -9.60 5.97
N ALA A 203 2.59 -9.46 7.29
CA ALA A 203 1.63 -8.70 8.09
C ALA A 203 2.01 -7.22 8.05
N SER A 204 1.09 -6.38 7.59
CA SER A 204 1.23 -4.94 7.47
C SER A 204 0.13 -4.29 8.29
N GLY A 205 0.35 -4.19 9.61
CA GLY A 205 -0.61 -3.60 10.57
C GLY A 205 -0.28 -2.18 11.02
N GLY A 206 0.75 -1.55 10.44
CA GLY A 206 1.14 -0.16 10.71
C GLY A 206 1.95 0.06 11.97
N VAL A 207 2.50 -1.00 12.56
CA VAL A 207 3.46 -0.93 13.68
C VAL A 207 4.89 -0.88 13.12
N ILE A 208 5.54 0.27 13.26
CA ILE A 208 6.86 0.58 12.66
C ILE A 208 7.83 0.93 13.80
N ARG A 209 8.06 -0.03 14.70
CA ARG A 209 8.80 0.19 15.96
C ARG A 209 10.27 -0.21 15.88
N THR A 210 10.64 -1.13 14.99
CA THR A 210 12.04 -1.58 14.83
C THR A 210 12.81 -0.57 13.98
N PRO A 211 13.99 -0.10 14.45
CA PRO A 211 14.90 0.69 13.64
C PRO A 211 15.17 0.04 12.29
N GLY A 212 15.20 0.85 11.23
CA GLY A 212 15.34 0.37 9.86
C GLY A 212 14.03 0.03 9.15
N MET A 213 12.88 0.04 9.82
CA MET A 213 11.59 -0.23 9.19
C MET A 213 10.99 1.00 8.50
N ALA A 214 10.45 0.79 7.30
CA ALA A 214 9.58 1.75 6.64
C ALA A 214 8.31 1.08 6.11
N GLY A 215 7.16 1.73 6.29
CA GLY A 215 5.86 1.22 5.87
C GLY A 215 4.92 2.33 5.43
N ASN A 216 3.75 1.93 4.91
CA ASN A 216 2.70 2.89 4.56
C ASN A 216 1.82 3.19 5.79
N LEU A 217 1.23 4.38 5.85
CA LEU A 217 0.08 4.68 6.70
C LEU A 217 -1.03 5.35 5.88
N PRO A 218 -2.31 4.99 6.07
CA PRO A 218 -2.81 3.91 6.91
C PRO A 218 -2.31 2.52 6.47
N SER A 219 -2.44 1.55 7.36
CA SER A 219 -2.03 0.16 7.17
C SER A 219 -3.07 -0.73 7.85
N GLY A 220 -3.08 -2.02 7.56
CA GLY A 220 -4.14 -2.92 8.01
C GLY A 220 -4.49 -3.97 6.97
N GLU A 221 -3.48 -4.72 6.53
CA GLU A 221 -3.66 -5.88 5.66
C GLU A 221 -2.64 -6.97 5.99
N THR A 222 -2.89 -8.15 5.46
CA THR A 222 -1.86 -9.18 5.29
C THR A 222 -1.85 -9.62 3.84
N PHE A 223 -0.66 -9.67 3.24
CA PHE A 223 -0.52 -10.03 1.84
C PHE A 223 0.49 -11.16 1.63
N ILE A 224 0.39 -11.86 0.51
CA ILE A 224 1.29 -12.93 0.12
C ILE A 224 1.45 -12.93 -1.41
N VAL A 225 2.69 -13.04 -1.89
CA VAL A 225 2.95 -13.26 -3.32
C VAL A 225 2.64 -14.73 -3.61
N PRO A 226 1.78 -15.04 -4.60
CA PRO A 226 1.54 -16.42 -5.02
C PRO A 226 2.82 -17.14 -5.46
N TYR A 227 2.81 -18.46 -5.48
CA TYR A 227 3.86 -19.22 -6.15
C TYR A 227 3.75 -19.02 -7.67
N GLU A 228 4.78 -18.41 -8.26
CA GLU A 228 4.72 -17.88 -9.64
C GLU A 228 5.15 -18.92 -10.68
N GLY A 229 5.59 -20.11 -10.23
CA GLY A 229 6.06 -21.19 -11.09
C GLY A 229 7.52 -21.04 -11.53
N GLU A 230 8.32 -20.33 -10.74
CA GLU A 230 9.72 -20.05 -11.06
C GLU A 230 10.66 -21.26 -10.92
N GLN A 231 10.21 -22.37 -10.31
CA GLN A 231 11.04 -23.58 -10.18
C GLN A 231 10.79 -24.54 -11.36
N PRO A 232 11.82 -25.02 -12.06
CA PRO A 232 11.65 -25.90 -13.23
C PRO A 232 10.85 -27.17 -12.95
N GLU A 233 10.94 -27.68 -11.71
CA GLU A 233 10.35 -28.95 -11.29
C GLU A 233 8.90 -28.81 -10.80
N MET A 234 8.40 -27.58 -10.64
CA MET A 234 7.11 -27.30 -10.02
C MET A 234 6.37 -26.19 -10.77
N SER A 235 5.32 -26.55 -11.50
CA SER A 235 4.41 -25.55 -12.05
C SER A 235 3.59 -24.90 -10.94
N SER A 236 3.24 -23.62 -11.15
CA SER A 236 2.21 -22.97 -10.34
C SER A 236 0.86 -23.67 -10.51
N ARG A 237 0.10 -23.74 -9.41
CA ARG A 237 -1.29 -24.20 -9.36
C ARG A 237 -2.28 -23.05 -9.24
N THR A 238 -1.85 -21.82 -9.52
CA THR A 238 -2.74 -20.66 -9.59
C THR A 238 -3.52 -20.72 -10.90
N ASP A 239 -4.78 -21.15 -10.82
CA ASP A 239 -5.65 -21.41 -11.96
C ASP A 239 -7.11 -21.05 -11.63
N GLY A 240 -7.88 -20.65 -12.64
CA GLY A 240 -9.31 -20.43 -12.52
C GLY A 240 -9.77 -19.19 -13.28
N VAL A 241 -10.86 -18.59 -12.79
CA VAL A 241 -11.44 -17.39 -13.39
C VAL A 241 -11.62 -16.33 -12.33
N LEU A 242 -11.32 -15.08 -12.65
CA LEU A 242 -11.50 -13.94 -11.76
C LEU A 242 -12.36 -12.87 -12.47
N PRO A 243 -13.56 -12.54 -11.97
CA PRO A 243 -14.38 -11.47 -12.52
C PRO A 243 -13.79 -10.12 -12.13
N LEU A 244 -13.81 -9.16 -13.05
CA LEU A 244 -13.34 -7.81 -12.82
C LEU A 244 -14.28 -6.80 -13.47
N GLN A 245 -14.61 -5.75 -12.74
CA GLN A 245 -15.40 -4.63 -13.20
C GLN A 245 -14.55 -3.37 -13.23
N LEU A 246 -14.51 -2.71 -14.38
CA LEU A 246 -13.83 -1.43 -14.58
C LEU A 246 -14.69 -0.53 -15.46
N ASN A 247 -14.78 0.76 -15.11
CA ASN A 247 -15.57 1.75 -15.85
C ASN A 247 -17.01 1.30 -16.16
N GLY A 248 -17.63 0.56 -15.22
CA GLY A 248 -19.00 0.04 -15.35
C GLY A 248 -19.13 -1.22 -16.19
N GLU A 249 -18.06 -1.75 -16.77
CA GLU A 249 -18.06 -2.96 -17.58
C GLU A 249 -17.49 -4.16 -16.80
N LEU A 250 -18.26 -5.25 -16.70
CA LEU A 250 -17.86 -6.51 -16.08
C LEU A 250 -17.31 -7.48 -17.14
N PHE A 251 -16.14 -8.05 -16.88
CA PHE A 251 -15.48 -9.07 -17.70
C PHE A 251 -14.78 -10.10 -16.81
N PHE A 252 -14.19 -11.14 -17.40
CA PHE A 252 -13.63 -12.27 -16.67
C PHE A 252 -12.21 -12.59 -17.15
N LEU A 253 -11.27 -12.65 -16.23
CA LEU A 253 -9.89 -13.05 -16.48
C LEU A 253 -9.77 -14.56 -16.33
N ASN A 254 -9.37 -15.26 -17.40
CA ASN A 254 -8.99 -16.66 -17.31
C ASN A 254 -7.52 -16.75 -16.92
N ILE A 255 -7.24 -17.40 -15.79
CA ILE A 255 -5.90 -17.49 -15.22
C ILE A 255 -5.47 -18.95 -15.28
N ALA A 256 -4.26 -19.18 -15.81
CA ALA A 256 -3.62 -20.47 -15.77
C ALA A 256 -2.12 -20.35 -15.49
N GLY A 257 -1.60 -21.20 -14.59
CA GLY A 257 -0.19 -21.20 -14.21
C GLY A 257 0.32 -19.82 -13.75
N ASN A 258 -0.45 -19.14 -12.89
CA ASN A 258 -0.17 -17.80 -12.37
C ASN A 258 -0.23 -16.64 -13.37
N ARG A 259 -0.80 -16.85 -14.57
CA ARG A 259 -0.89 -15.81 -15.59
C ARG A 259 -2.28 -15.66 -16.15
N VAL A 260 -2.68 -14.43 -16.44
CA VAL A 260 -3.86 -14.16 -17.27
C VAL A 260 -3.58 -14.68 -18.68
N THR A 261 -4.43 -15.57 -19.18
CA THR A 261 -4.32 -16.21 -20.49
C THR A 261 -5.35 -15.73 -21.49
N SER A 262 -6.51 -15.26 -21.01
CA SER A 262 -7.50 -14.58 -21.84
C SER A 262 -8.42 -13.70 -21.01
N VAL A 263 -9.10 -12.77 -21.68
CA VAL A 263 -10.10 -11.89 -21.10
C VAL A 263 -11.44 -12.09 -21.82
N ASP A 264 -12.43 -12.61 -21.12
CA ASP A 264 -13.79 -12.83 -21.62
C ASP A 264 -14.67 -11.63 -21.33
N GLY A 265 -15.07 -10.93 -22.39
CA GLY A 265 -15.90 -9.74 -22.38
C GLY A 265 -15.93 -9.13 -23.78
N GLU A 266 -17.08 -8.58 -24.16
CA GLU A 266 -17.30 -8.04 -25.52
C GLU A 266 -17.19 -6.51 -25.59
N GLY A 267 -17.16 -5.83 -24.45
CA GLY A 267 -17.12 -4.37 -24.41
C GLY A 267 -15.71 -3.80 -24.60
N PRO A 268 -15.62 -2.47 -24.76
CA PRO A 268 -14.35 -1.78 -25.01
C PRO A 268 -13.35 -1.93 -23.86
N VAL A 269 -13.80 -1.99 -22.61
CA VAL A 269 -12.89 -2.11 -21.44
C VAL A 269 -12.25 -3.49 -21.41
N ALA A 270 -13.03 -4.55 -21.66
CA ALA A 270 -12.49 -5.91 -21.78
C ALA A 270 -11.48 -6.03 -22.94
N ALA A 271 -11.77 -5.38 -24.07
CA ALA A 271 -10.86 -5.36 -25.22
C ALA A 271 -9.55 -4.63 -24.90
N GLU A 272 -9.61 -3.51 -24.18
CA GLU A 272 -8.41 -2.78 -23.73
C GLU A 272 -7.57 -3.63 -22.75
N GLN A 273 -8.20 -4.26 -21.76
CA GLN A 273 -7.48 -5.13 -20.81
C GLN A 273 -6.85 -6.34 -21.51
N ARG A 274 -7.55 -6.95 -22.48
CA ARG A 274 -6.99 -8.03 -23.31
C ARG A 274 -5.72 -7.56 -24.02
N ALA A 275 -5.78 -6.42 -24.70
CA ALA A 275 -4.64 -5.86 -25.40
C ALA A 275 -3.49 -5.51 -24.44
N ALA A 276 -3.79 -5.03 -23.23
CA ALA A 276 -2.78 -4.71 -22.22
C ALA A 276 -2.04 -5.97 -21.72
N PHE A 277 -2.76 -7.05 -21.40
CA PHE A 277 -2.14 -8.31 -20.98
C PHE A 277 -1.37 -9.01 -22.11
N GLU A 278 -1.87 -8.94 -23.36
CA GLU A 278 -1.17 -9.48 -24.54
C GLU A 278 0.13 -8.70 -24.84
N ALA A 279 0.09 -7.37 -24.72
CA ALA A 279 1.24 -6.51 -24.98
C ALA A 279 2.32 -6.63 -23.90
N GLU A 280 1.95 -6.95 -22.66
CA GLU A 280 2.86 -6.97 -21.51
C GLU A 280 2.70 -8.26 -20.68
N PRO A 281 3.43 -9.34 -21.02
CA PRO A 281 3.36 -10.60 -20.29
C PRO A 281 3.70 -10.50 -18.80
N ALA A 282 4.54 -9.53 -18.41
CA ALA A 282 4.82 -9.26 -17.00
C ALA A 282 3.60 -8.70 -16.26
N TYR A 283 2.77 -7.88 -16.91
CA TYR A 283 1.51 -7.40 -16.36
C TYR A 283 0.52 -8.55 -16.11
N ALA A 284 0.54 -9.61 -16.94
CA ALA A 284 -0.34 -10.77 -16.78
C ALA A 284 -0.06 -11.65 -15.54
N ASN A 285 1.02 -11.40 -14.80
CA ASN A 285 1.40 -12.16 -13.61
C ASN A 285 0.46 -11.86 -12.43
N VAL A 286 -0.05 -12.88 -11.73
CA VAL A 286 -0.74 -12.70 -10.44
C VAL A 286 0.31 -12.44 -9.37
N ALA A 287 0.41 -11.18 -8.93
CA ALA A 287 1.54 -10.67 -8.16
C ALA A 287 1.29 -10.67 -6.64
N GLU A 288 0.04 -10.60 -6.21
CA GLU A 288 -0.32 -10.52 -4.80
C GLU A 288 -1.74 -11.05 -4.55
N LEU A 289 -1.90 -11.78 -3.44
CA LEU A 289 -3.16 -11.87 -2.73
C LEU A 289 -3.05 -11.02 -1.47
N GLY A 290 -3.83 -9.95 -1.39
CA GLY A 290 -3.87 -9.06 -0.24
C GLY A 290 -5.20 -9.09 0.47
N LEU A 291 -5.16 -9.02 1.80
CA LEU A 291 -6.30 -9.19 2.69
C LEU A 291 -6.39 -8.02 3.68
N GLY A 292 -7.08 -6.96 3.25
CA GLY A 292 -7.42 -5.81 4.08
C GLY A 292 -8.45 -6.11 5.16
N ILE A 293 -8.28 -5.50 6.34
CA ILE A 293 -9.14 -5.73 7.53
C ILE A 293 -9.84 -4.47 8.04
N LEU A 294 -9.56 -3.29 7.45
CA LEU A 294 -10.00 -2.01 8.03
C LEU A 294 -11.51 -1.76 7.91
N ALA A 295 -12.22 -2.42 6.99
CA ALA A 295 -13.68 -2.29 6.88
C ALA A 295 -14.41 -2.78 8.15
N ASP A 296 -13.92 -3.85 8.77
CA ASP A 296 -14.48 -4.38 10.03
C ASP A 296 -14.29 -3.44 11.22
N TYR A 297 -13.34 -2.52 11.12
CA TYR A 297 -13.14 -1.44 12.10
C TYR A 297 -13.95 -0.18 11.77
N GLY A 298 -14.87 -0.26 10.80
CA GLY A 298 -15.75 0.84 10.42
C GLY A 298 -15.11 1.90 9.53
N VAL A 299 -13.96 1.60 8.91
CA VAL A 299 -13.36 2.49 7.90
C VAL A 299 -14.07 2.26 6.56
N ALA A 300 -14.39 3.36 5.86
CA ALA A 300 -15.04 3.33 4.56
C ALA A 300 -14.04 3.62 3.44
N ALA A 301 -14.36 3.15 2.23
CA ALA A 301 -13.62 3.47 1.02
C ALA A 301 -13.68 4.97 0.72
N VAL A 302 -12.55 5.52 0.26
CA VAL A 302 -12.40 6.95 -0.05
C VAL A 302 -12.00 7.20 -1.50
N GLY A 303 -11.82 6.15 -2.30
CA GLY A 303 -11.42 6.25 -3.71
C GLY A 303 -9.91 6.42 -3.89
N GLU A 304 -9.12 6.04 -2.89
CA GLU A 304 -7.67 6.16 -2.91
C GLU A 304 -7.05 4.80 -2.55
N THR A 305 -6.28 4.22 -3.47
CA THR A 305 -5.74 2.86 -3.34
C THR A 305 -4.99 2.64 -2.02
N LEU A 306 -4.21 3.63 -1.55
CA LEU A 306 -3.47 3.58 -0.28
C LEU A 306 -4.33 3.12 0.91
N LEU A 307 -5.59 3.56 0.97
CA LEU A 307 -6.53 3.15 2.01
C LEU A 307 -7.40 1.98 1.56
N ASP A 308 -7.95 2.06 0.34
CA ASP A 308 -9.02 1.17 -0.08
C ASP A 308 -8.54 -0.30 -0.16
N GLU A 309 -7.27 -0.54 -0.50
CA GLU A 309 -6.66 -1.87 -0.48
C GLU A 309 -6.64 -2.50 0.93
N LYS A 310 -6.59 -1.66 1.98
CA LYS A 310 -6.63 -2.10 3.37
C LYS A 310 -8.03 -2.46 3.86
N LEU A 311 -9.07 -2.32 3.04
CA LEU A 311 -10.46 -2.54 3.46
C LEU A 311 -10.97 -3.95 3.19
N GLY A 312 -10.38 -4.71 2.26
CA GLY A 312 -10.89 -6.03 1.90
C GLY A 312 -9.92 -6.86 1.08
N LEU A 313 -10.41 -7.94 0.48
CA LEU A 313 -9.62 -8.78 -0.41
C LEU A 313 -9.26 -8.00 -1.68
N HIS A 314 -7.99 -8.10 -2.09
CA HIS A 314 -7.54 -7.67 -3.41
C HIS A 314 -6.62 -8.71 -4.05
N VAL A 315 -6.59 -8.69 -5.37
CA VAL A 315 -5.66 -9.48 -6.18
C VAL A 315 -4.90 -8.51 -7.06
N ALA A 316 -3.58 -8.51 -6.95
CA ALA A 316 -2.73 -7.62 -7.74
C ALA A 316 -2.12 -8.33 -8.94
N PHE A 317 -1.85 -7.55 -10.00
CA PHE A 317 -1.20 -8.03 -11.21
C PHE A 317 0.05 -7.22 -11.55
N GLY A 318 1.06 -7.89 -12.11
CA GLY A 318 2.30 -7.26 -12.57
C GLY A 318 3.54 -7.61 -11.75
N ARG A 319 4.30 -6.57 -11.39
CA ARG A 319 5.59 -6.67 -10.69
C ARG A 319 5.38 -7.24 -9.29
N SER A 320 6.22 -8.19 -8.88
CA SER A 320 6.15 -8.82 -7.56
C SER A 320 7.48 -8.84 -6.80
N ASN A 321 8.63 -8.61 -7.47
CA ASN A 321 9.97 -8.77 -6.87
C ASN A 321 10.31 -7.80 -5.72
N HIS A 322 9.46 -6.82 -5.46
CA HIS A 322 9.60 -5.90 -4.34
C HIS A 322 8.96 -6.44 -3.04
N PHE A 323 8.26 -7.57 -3.13
CA PHE A 323 7.75 -8.33 -2.00
C PHE A 323 8.51 -9.65 -1.83
N PRO A 324 8.57 -10.19 -0.60
CA PRO A 324 9.21 -11.49 -0.34
C PRO A 324 8.60 -12.60 -1.20
N GLY A 325 9.45 -13.32 -1.94
CA GLY A 325 9.07 -14.46 -2.78
C GLY A 325 8.62 -14.11 -4.19
N GLY A 326 8.45 -12.84 -4.54
CA GLY A 326 8.16 -12.43 -5.93
C GLY A 326 9.39 -12.47 -6.82
N THR A 327 9.17 -12.75 -8.10
CA THR A 327 10.24 -12.93 -9.10
C THR A 327 10.13 -11.96 -10.27
N VAL A 328 8.93 -11.45 -10.56
CA VAL A 328 8.71 -10.52 -11.68
C VAL A 328 9.21 -9.13 -11.31
N GLY A 329 10.26 -8.67 -11.98
CA GLY A 329 10.92 -7.39 -11.79
C GLY A 329 10.75 -6.43 -12.98
N PRO A 330 11.31 -5.21 -12.87
CA PRO A 330 11.27 -4.22 -13.96
C PRO A 330 11.83 -4.74 -15.30
N ASP A 331 12.84 -5.62 -15.26
CA ASP A 331 13.49 -6.17 -16.46
C ASP A 331 12.62 -7.18 -17.22
N ASP A 332 11.54 -7.68 -16.60
CA ASP A 332 10.57 -8.55 -17.26
C ASP A 332 9.53 -7.77 -18.08
N PHE A 333 9.43 -6.45 -17.84
CA PHE A 333 8.55 -5.58 -18.61
C PHE A 333 9.22 -5.13 -19.90
N SER A 334 8.42 -4.89 -20.94
CA SER A 334 8.93 -4.43 -22.23
C SER A 334 9.69 -3.10 -22.17
N ARG A 335 9.29 -2.20 -21.26
CA ARG A 335 9.87 -0.86 -21.07
C ARG A 335 9.66 -0.33 -19.64
N PRO A 336 10.50 0.60 -19.14
CA PRO A 336 10.35 1.18 -17.80
C PRO A 336 8.99 1.85 -17.53
N ASP A 337 8.39 2.48 -18.55
CA ASP A 337 7.08 3.14 -18.45
C ASP A 337 5.89 2.17 -18.44
N ARG A 338 6.15 0.86 -18.59
CA ARG A 338 5.15 -0.22 -18.52
C ARG A 338 5.17 -0.98 -17.21
N VAL A 339 6.15 -0.73 -16.34
CA VAL A 339 6.26 -1.40 -15.04
C VAL A 339 5.05 -1.01 -14.18
N VAL A 340 4.22 -1.99 -13.86
CA VAL A 340 3.02 -1.81 -13.06
C VAL A 340 2.89 -2.86 -11.97
N HIS A 341 2.21 -2.48 -10.91
CA HIS A 341 1.62 -3.35 -9.89
C HIS A 341 0.24 -2.77 -9.63
N ILE A 342 -0.82 -3.50 -9.97
CA ILE A 342 -2.19 -2.98 -9.94
C ILE A 342 -3.05 -3.85 -9.06
N ASP A 343 -3.50 -3.29 -7.94
CA ASP A 343 -4.40 -3.89 -6.98
C ASP A 343 -5.86 -3.77 -7.42
N TYR A 344 -6.52 -4.89 -7.67
CA TYR A 344 -7.96 -4.93 -7.86
C TYR A 344 -8.66 -5.34 -6.57
N ILE A 345 -9.29 -4.34 -5.94
CA ILE A 345 -9.88 -4.45 -4.60
C ILE A 345 -11.35 -4.87 -4.72
N TYR A 346 -11.76 -5.91 -4.02
CA TYR A 346 -13.11 -6.49 -4.06
C TYR A 346 -13.99 -5.94 -2.93
N LEU A 347 -14.40 -4.69 -3.10
CA LEU A 347 -15.40 -4.03 -2.25
C LEU A 347 -16.66 -3.72 -3.06
N PRO A 348 -17.83 -3.56 -2.43
CA PRO A 348 -19.04 -3.13 -3.12
C PRO A 348 -18.89 -1.81 -3.89
N GLN A 349 -17.99 -0.92 -3.47
CA GLN A 349 -17.74 0.38 -4.09
C GLN A 349 -16.88 0.29 -5.37
N THR A 350 -15.99 -0.69 -5.44
CA THR A 350 -15.02 -0.86 -6.53
C THR A 350 -15.43 -1.96 -7.50
N GLN A 351 -16.14 -2.98 -7.03
CA GLN A 351 -16.57 -4.16 -7.78
C GLN A 351 -18.08 -4.44 -7.52
N PRO A 352 -19.00 -3.49 -7.80
CA PRO A 352 -20.40 -3.58 -7.38
C PRO A 352 -21.16 -4.80 -7.93
N ASP A 353 -20.78 -5.33 -9.09
CA ASP A 353 -21.43 -6.49 -9.71
C ASP A 353 -20.72 -7.83 -9.41
N VAL A 354 -19.68 -7.80 -8.57
CA VAL A 354 -18.94 -8.99 -8.13
C VAL A 354 -19.17 -9.22 -6.64
N ARG A 355 -19.56 -10.45 -6.30
CA ARG A 355 -19.63 -10.91 -4.91
C ARG A 355 -18.57 -11.97 -4.67
N ILE A 356 -17.75 -11.76 -3.64
CA ILE A 356 -16.92 -12.83 -3.07
C ILE A 356 -17.81 -13.67 -2.14
N ASP A 357 -18.15 -14.87 -2.59
CA ASP A 357 -18.98 -15.80 -1.83
C ASP A 357 -18.18 -16.43 -0.70
N GLU A 358 -16.92 -16.80 -0.98
CA GLU A 358 -16.03 -17.41 0.00
C GLU A 358 -14.57 -17.09 -0.31
N LEU A 359 -13.79 -16.77 0.73
CA LEU A 359 -12.34 -16.95 0.74
C LEU A 359 -12.01 -18.06 1.72
N ALA A 360 -11.38 -19.13 1.24
CA ALA A 360 -10.93 -20.23 2.08
C ALA A 360 -9.46 -20.55 1.85
N LEU A 361 -8.78 -21.02 2.89
CA LEU A 361 -7.43 -21.54 2.83
C LEU A 361 -7.45 -23.06 2.93
N GLU A 362 -6.58 -23.71 2.16
CA GLU A 362 -6.36 -25.16 2.21
C GLU A 362 -4.93 -25.46 2.61
N ALA A 363 -4.78 -26.14 3.75
CA ALA A 363 -3.49 -26.60 4.29
C ALA A 363 -3.12 -27.99 3.75
N PRO A 364 -1.85 -28.44 3.92
CA PRO A 364 -1.44 -29.79 3.53
C PRO A 364 -2.37 -30.84 4.13
N GLY A 365 -2.76 -31.84 3.31
CA GLY A 365 -3.70 -32.88 3.72
C GLY A 365 -5.19 -32.51 3.59
N GLY A 366 -5.51 -31.35 3.02
CA GLY A 366 -6.87 -30.96 2.63
C GLY A 366 -7.71 -30.34 3.74
N VAL A 367 -7.09 -29.90 4.84
CA VAL A 367 -7.78 -29.13 5.87
C VAL A 367 -8.15 -27.76 5.29
N ARG A 368 -9.46 -27.45 5.29
CA ARG A 368 -9.98 -26.19 4.75
C ARG A 368 -10.51 -25.30 5.87
N GLU A 369 -10.09 -24.04 5.87
CA GLU A 369 -10.58 -23.00 6.78
C GLU A 369 -11.17 -21.84 5.96
N THR A 370 -12.44 -21.51 6.19
CA THR A 370 -13.07 -20.33 5.59
C THR A 370 -12.67 -19.07 6.35
N LEU A 371 -12.06 -18.09 5.67
CA LEU A 371 -11.71 -16.80 6.26
C LEU A 371 -12.80 -15.73 6.06
N MET A 372 -13.42 -15.74 4.87
CA MET A 372 -14.51 -14.82 4.54
C MET A 372 -15.69 -15.57 3.95
N ARG A 373 -16.89 -15.09 4.26
CA ARG A 373 -18.15 -15.54 3.65
C ARG A 373 -18.98 -14.32 3.31
N ASP A 374 -19.52 -14.29 2.10
CA ASP A 374 -20.38 -13.20 1.62
C ASP A 374 -19.73 -11.82 1.77
N GLY A 375 -18.42 -11.74 1.49
CA GLY A 375 -17.63 -10.51 1.60
C GLY A 375 -17.25 -10.08 3.02
N ALA A 376 -17.63 -10.83 4.06
CA ALA A 376 -17.33 -10.51 5.45
C ALA A 376 -16.37 -11.52 6.09
N TRP A 377 -15.50 -11.07 6.98
CA TRP A 377 -14.63 -11.93 7.77
C TRP A 377 -15.44 -12.81 8.74
N VAL A 378 -15.03 -14.07 8.90
CA VAL A 378 -15.65 -15.03 9.85
C VAL A 378 -14.65 -15.57 10.89
N VAL A 379 -13.44 -15.02 10.93
CA VAL A 379 -12.31 -15.42 11.80
C VAL A 379 -11.74 -14.27 12.62
#